data_AF-A0A2H0PD43-F1
#
_entry.id   AF-A0A2H0PD43-F1
#
_cell.length_a   1.000
_cell.length_b   1.000
_cell.length_c   1.000
_cell.angle_alpha   90.00
_cell.angle_beta   90.00
_cell.angle_gamma   90.00
#
_symmetry.space_group_name_H-M   'P 1'
#
loop_
_entity.id
_entity.type
_entity.pdbx_description
1 polymer ?
#
loop_
_entity_poly.entity_id
_entity_poly.type
_entity_poly.pdbx_seq_one_letter_code
_entity_poly.pdbx_strand_id
1 'polypeptide(L)'
;MSYRKAFIVSNALLLAAFIWAFAKDFNAEWKPYQKKYYAMAADETAKRAAAETDPKKAEELRAEARKMRNSPLEIKQIIAVDLGRYDRCVTCHVGMDEYTNTTLKNNFTENPYKSHPKVDTALIKAHPFAKFGCTSCHSGQGLATTADAAHGWVKHWEKPMLKGVTIQGSCVKCHDNFESLKGAEVAAQGKKLFNQHGCQGCHAINGKGGVISVELGDIADKPFERIAGYNFKRVRIDGKELPDEHHNSAWNIQNWIRGHLVNDPAHNTPNDPFAKLNAEP
;
A
#
# COMPACT_ATOMS: atom_id res chain seq x y z
N MET A 1 24.26 44.87 -8.35
CA MET A 1 22.84 45.12 -8.05
C MET A 1 22.76 45.80 -6.67
N SER A 2 22.02 46.91 -6.49
CA SER A 2 21.93 47.57 -5.17
C SER A 2 21.12 46.72 -4.19
N TYR A 3 21.43 46.80 -2.89
CA TYR A 3 20.73 46.05 -1.83
C TYR A 3 19.20 46.26 -1.86
N ARG A 4 18.73 47.46 -2.20
CA ARG A 4 17.28 47.76 -2.37
C ARG A 4 16.65 46.96 -3.51
N LYS A 5 17.32 46.84 -4.67
CA LYS A 5 16.82 46.05 -5.79
C LYS A 5 16.82 44.56 -5.44
N ALA A 6 17.88 44.08 -4.77
CA ALA A 6 17.97 42.71 -4.30
C ALA A 6 16.82 42.35 -3.34
N PHE A 7 16.52 43.23 -2.38
CA PHE A 7 15.42 43.06 -1.42
C PHE A 7 14.04 43.01 -2.09
N ILE A 8 13.77 43.88 -3.06
CA ILE A 8 12.48 43.87 -3.80
C ILE A 8 12.35 42.57 -4.59
N VAL A 9 13.40 42.16 -5.31
CA VAL A 9 13.40 40.92 -6.10
C VAL A 9 13.22 39.70 -5.19
N SER A 10 13.90 39.62 -4.04
CA SER A 10 13.75 38.49 -3.13
C SER A 10 12.33 38.38 -2.54
N ASN A 11 11.70 39.50 -2.21
CA ASN A 11 10.31 39.51 -1.75
C ASN A 11 9.34 39.09 -2.85
N ALA A 12 9.54 39.55 -4.09
CA ALA A 12 8.72 39.13 -5.22
C ALA A 12 8.85 37.62 -5.51
N LEU A 13 10.07 37.07 -5.44
CA LEU A 13 10.32 35.64 -5.57
C LEU A 13 9.67 34.84 -4.44
N LEU A 14 9.75 35.33 -3.20
CA LEU A 14 9.10 34.69 -2.06
C LEU A 14 7.58 34.68 -2.22
N LEU A 15 6.97 35.80 -2.63
CA LEU A 15 5.54 35.88 -2.90
C LEU A 15 5.13 34.91 -4.02
N ALA A 16 5.91 34.85 -5.12
CA ALA A 16 5.65 33.90 -6.19
C ALA A 16 5.74 32.44 -5.72
N ALA A 17 6.71 32.12 -4.86
CA ALA A 17 6.83 30.79 -4.25
C ALA A 17 5.62 30.44 -3.36
N PHE A 18 5.11 31.39 -2.57
CA PHE A 18 3.90 31.20 -1.76
C PHE A 18 2.65 31.00 -2.63
N ILE A 19 2.47 31.82 -3.68
CA ILE A 19 1.36 31.66 -4.62
C ILE A 19 1.43 30.28 -5.29
N TRP A 20 2.61 29.85 -5.71
CA TRP A 20 2.82 28.53 -6.30
C TRP A 20 2.53 27.40 -5.30
N ALA A 21 3.01 27.50 -4.06
CA ALA A 21 2.74 26.52 -3.01
C ALA A 21 1.25 26.43 -2.69
N PHE A 22 0.55 27.56 -2.60
CA PHE A 22 -0.89 27.62 -2.41
C PHE A 22 -1.63 26.99 -3.58
N ALA A 23 -1.26 27.31 -4.82
CA ALA A 23 -1.87 26.71 -6.01
C ALA A 23 -1.66 25.20 -6.07
N LYS A 24 -0.48 24.72 -5.65
CA LYS A 24 -0.15 23.29 -5.56
C LYS A 24 -0.98 22.58 -4.48
N ASP A 25 -1.11 23.17 -3.29
CA ASP A 25 -1.98 22.60 -2.24
C ASP A 25 -3.45 22.63 -2.66
N PHE A 26 -3.92 23.76 -3.19
CA PHE A 26 -5.30 23.93 -3.64
C PHE A 26 -5.72 22.85 -4.64
N ASN A 27 -4.81 22.49 -5.55
CA ASN A 27 -5.01 21.47 -6.58
C ASN A 27 -4.45 20.08 -6.19
N ALA A 28 -4.30 19.78 -4.89
CA ALA A 28 -3.79 18.48 -4.45
C ALA A 28 -4.64 17.31 -4.97
N GLU A 29 -3.97 16.27 -5.46
CA GLU A 29 -4.54 15.11 -6.17
C GLU A 29 -5.64 14.37 -5.40
N TRP A 30 -5.57 14.35 -4.07
CA TRP A 30 -6.53 13.65 -3.21
C TRP A 30 -7.89 14.34 -3.12
N LYS A 31 -7.95 15.67 -3.29
CA LYS A 31 -9.17 16.48 -3.07
C LYS A 31 -10.33 16.06 -4.00
N PRO A 32 -10.14 15.85 -5.31
CA PRO A 32 -11.19 15.36 -6.20
C PRO A 32 -11.79 14.01 -5.78
N TYR A 33 -10.99 13.06 -5.31
CA TYR A 33 -11.48 11.74 -4.87
C TYR A 33 -12.40 11.87 -3.65
N GLN A 34 -11.96 12.62 -2.65
CA GLN A 34 -12.75 12.83 -1.43
C GLN A 34 -14.03 13.61 -1.71
N LYS A 35 -13.96 14.66 -2.54
CA LYS A 35 -15.14 15.43 -3.00
C LYS A 35 -16.14 14.53 -3.72
N LYS A 36 -15.68 13.69 -4.65
CA LYS A 36 -16.54 12.77 -5.40
C LYS A 36 -17.18 11.73 -4.47
N TYR A 37 -16.44 11.18 -3.51
CA TYR A 37 -17.01 10.27 -2.53
C TYR A 37 -18.15 10.92 -1.74
N TYR A 38 -17.93 12.12 -1.19
CA TYR A 38 -18.95 12.80 -0.39
C TYR A 38 -20.20 13.13 -1.20
N ALA A 39 -20.05 13.54 -2.46
CA ALA A 39 -21.18 13.76 -3.36
C ALA A 39 -21.97 12.45 -3.60
N MET A 40 -21.27 11.36 -3.94
CA MET A 40 -21.89 10.06 -4.17
C MET A 40 -22.61 9.51 -2.93
N ALA A 41 -21.96 9.60 -1.76
CA ALA A 41 -22.52 9.16 -0.49
C ALA A 41 -23.75 9.99 -0.10
N ALA A 42 -23.70 11.31 -0.29
CA ALA A 42 -24.86 12.17 -0.06
C ALA A 42 -26.04 11.85 -0.99
N ASP A 43 -25.77 11.58 -2.26
CA ASP A 43 -26.82 11.26 -3.23
C ASP A 43 -27.46 9.90 -2.96
N GLU A 44 -26.67 8.90 -2.54
CA GLU A 44 -27.19 7.61 -2.08
C GLU A 44 -28.05 7.76 -0.82
N THR A 45 -27.58 8.53 0.16
CA THR A 45 -28.34 8.81 1.39
C THR A 45 -29.61 9.60 1.11
N ALA A 46 -29.58 10.55 0.17
CA ALA A 46 -30.77 11.29 -0.26
C ALA A 46 -31.80 10.39 -0.95
N LYS A 47 -31.36 9.42 -1.78
CA LYS A 47 -32.25 8.41 -2.37
C LYS A 47 -32.90 7.54 -1.30
N ARG A 48 -32.13 7.11 -0.29
CA ARG A 48 -32.66 6.36 0.87
C ARG A 48 -33.70 7.19 1.63
N ALA A 49 -33.44 8.49 1.84
CA ALA A 49 -34.38 9.39 2.50
C ALA A 49 -35.70 9.56 1.72
N ALA A 50 -35.64 9.53 0.39
CA ALA A 50 -36.83 9.62 -0.47
C ALA A 50 -37.66 8.33 -0.48
N ALA A 51 -37.03 7.17 -0.26
CA ALA A 51 -37.67 5.87 -0.19
C ALA A 51 -38.15 5.50 1.24
N GLU A 52 -37.77 6.27 2.25
CA GLU A 52 -38.10 6.02 3.65
C GLU A 52 -39.53 6.46 3.98
N THR A 53 -40.29 5.58 4.65
CA THR A 53 -41.71 5.81 4.97
C THR A 53 -41.90 6.49 6.31
N ASP A 54 -40.96 6.31 7.25
CA ASP A 54 -40.96 7.02 8.53
C ASP A 54 -40.48 8.47 8.31
N PRO A 55 -41.34 9.49 8.56
CA PRO A 55 -41.00 10.89 8.33
C PRO A 55 -39.82 11.37 9.17
N LYS A 56 -39.66 10.86 10.39
CA LYS A 56 -38.55 11.24 11.28
C LYS A 56 -37.23 10.72 10.71
N LYS A 57 -37.20 9.44 10.36
CA LYS A 57 -36.02 8.79 9.77
C LYS A 57 -35.66 9.35 8.40
N ALA A 58 -36.67 9.70 7.60
CA ALA A 58 -36.45 10.39 6.33
C ALA A 58 -35.77 11.76 6.54
N GLU A 59 -36.18 12.53 7.55
CA GLU A 59 -35.52 13.81 7.85
C GLU A 59 -34.10 13.64 8.40
N GLU A 60 -33.86 12.64 9.24
CA GLU A 60 -32.51 12.27 9.71
C GLU A 60 -31.57 11.96 8.52
N LEU A 61 -32.02 11.15 7.55
CA LEU A 61 -31.26 10.84 6.35
C LEU A 61 -31.03 12.08 5.47
N ARG A 62 -32.01 12.99 5.35
CA ARG A 62 -31.82 14.26 4.63
C ARG A 62 -30.76 15.13 5.32
N ALA A 63 -30.79 15.20 6.64
CA ALA A 63 -29.79 15.91 7.42
C ALA A 63 -28.39 15.30 7.24
N GLU A 64 -28.29 13.97 7.23
CA GLU A 64 -27.05 13.23 6.96
C GLU A 64 -26.52 13.52 5.55
N ALA A 65 -27.37 13.48 4.53
CA ALA A 65 -26.98 13.81 3.16
C ALA A 65 -26.48 15.27 3.04
N ARG A 66 -27.14 16.22 3.69
CA ARG A 66 -26.68 17.62 3.77
C ARG A 66 -25.32 17.74 4.45
N LYS A 67 -25.12 17.01 5.56
CA LYS A 67 -23.83 16.96 6.26
C LYS A 67 -22.73 16.41 5.35
N MET A 68 -22.99 15.32 4.65
CA MET A 68 -22.02 14.72 3.70
C MET A 68 -21.59 15.70 2.61
N ARG A 69 -22.54 16.44 2.00
CA ARG A 69 -22.24 17.45 0.96
C ARG A 69 -21.35 18.60 1.45
N ASN A 70 -21.48 18.94 2.73
CA ASN A 70 -20.76 20.04 3.37
C ASN A 70 -19.55 19.56 4.18
N SER A 71 -19.20 18.27 4.11
CA SER A 71 -18.02 17.75 4.80
C SER A 71 -16.76 18.48 4.31
N PRO A 72 -15.89 18.96 5.22
CA PRO A 72 -14.64 19.59 4.82
C PRO A 72 -13.74 18.58 4.12
N LEU A 73 -12.95 19.06 3.17
CA LEU A 73 -11.91 18.24 2.55
C LEU A 73 -10.65 18.30 3.40
N GLU A 74 -10.19 17.15 3.87
CA GLU A 74 -9.06 17.05 4.79
C GLU A 74 -8.25 15.77 4.56
N ILE A 75 -6.96 15.86 4.88
CA ILE A 75 -6.08 14.70 4.97
C ILE A 75 -6.47 13.94 6.23
N LYS A 76 -6.84 12.67 6.04
CA LYS A 76 -7.19 11.77 7.14
C LYS A 76 -5.98 10.93 7.47
N GLN A 77 -5.56 10.93 8.73
CA GLN A 77 -4.37 10.22 9.17
C GLN A 77 -4.73 9.22 10.28
N ILE A 78 -4.44 7.96 10.02
CA ILE A 78 -4.46 6.88 11.02
C ILE A 78 -3.06 6.79 11.61
N ILE A 79 -2.99 6.76 12.94
CA ILE A 79 -1.74 6.68 13.69
C ILE A 79 -1.78 5.41 14.54
N ALA A 80 -1.14 4.34 14.04
CA ALA A 80 -1.03 3.07 14.72
C ALA A 80 0.35 2.97 15.39
N VAL A 81 0.48 3.62 16.55
CA VAL A 81 1.75 3.76 17.28
C VAL A 81 2.36 2.41 17.63
N ASP A 82 1.54 1.48 18.11
CA ASP A 82 1.97 0.14 18.52
C ASP A 82 2.60 -0.67 17.38
N LEU A 83 2.27 -0.32 16.13
CA LEU A 83 2.79 -0.96 14.93
C LEU A 83 3.82 -0.10 14.19
N GLY A 84 4.11 1.11 14.70
CA GLY A 84 4.96 2.10 14.02
C GLY A 84 4.44 2.46 12.63
N ARG A 85 3.12 2.55 12.44
CA ARG A 85 2.48 2.86 11.14
C ARG A 85 1.73 4.18 11.17
N TYR A 86 1.82 4.90 10.05
CA TYR A 86 1.13 6.17 9.81
C TYR A 86 0.55 6.15 8.40
N ASP A 87 -0.77 6.19 8.29
CA ASP A 87 -1.47 5.96 7.02
C ASP A 87 -2.44 7.08 6.70
N ARG A 88 -2.45 7.50 5.43
CA ARG A 88 -3.36 8.50 4.87
C ARG A 88 -4.26 7.94 3.78
N CYS A 89 -4.29 6.62 3.63
CA CYS A 89 -5.00 5.93 2.56
C CYS A 89 -6.50 6.30 2.51
N VAL A 90 -7.13 6.42 3.68
CA VAL A 90 -8.55 6.79 3.81
C VAL A 90 -8.87 8.24 3.44
N THR A 91 -7.85 9.07 3.14
CA THR A 91 -8.03 10.39 2.52
C THR A 91 -8.72 10.25 1.16
N CYS A 92 -8.25 9.33 0.32
CA CYS A 92 -8.87 9.00 -0.97
C CYS A 92 -9.87 7.85 -0.83
N HIS A 93 -9.54 6.82 -0.05
CA HIS A 93 -10.37 5.64 0.20
C HIS A 93 -11.37 5.87 1.33
N VAL A 94 -12.16 6.93 1.23
CA VAL A 94 -13.07 7.38 2.29
C VAL A 94 -14.11 6.31 2.66
N GLY A 95 -14.51 5.47 1.70
CA GLY A 95 -15.43 4.34 1.94
C GLY A 95 -14.91 3.29 2.91
N MET A 96 -13.61 3.31 3.20
CA MET A 96 -12.92 2.42 4.14
C MET A 96 -12.53 3.13 5.45
N ASP A 97 -12.95 4.38 5.64
CA ASP A 97 -12.75 5.13 6.87
C ASP A 97 -13.82 4.76 7.90
N GLU A 98 -13.41 4.23 9.05
CA GLU A 98 -14.33 3.86 10.14
C GLU A 98 -15.04 5.08 10.77
N TYR A 99 -14.48 6.28 10.65
CA TYR A 99 -15.10 7.49 11.20
C TYR A 99 -16.14 8.09 10.26
N THR A 100 -15.90 8.03 8.95
CA THR A 100 -16.84 8.57 7.95
C THR A 100 -17.87 7.53 7.50
N ASN A 101 -17.48 6.27 7.45
CA ASN A 101 -18.33 5.13 7.13
C ASN A 101 -18.22 4.09 8.26
N THR A 102 -18.92 4.32 9.37
CA THR A 102 -18.90 3.47 10.56
C THR A 102 -19.30 2.02 10.30
N THR A 103 -20.12 1.79 9.28
CA THR A 103 -20.52 0.42 8.88
C THR A 103 -19.52 -0.25 7.96
N LEU A 104 -18.58 0.52 7.38
CA LEU A 104 -17.67 0.09 6.32
C LEU A 104 -18.41 -0.62 5.16
N LYS A 105 -19.64 -0.19 4.88
CA LYS A 105 -20.49 -0.70 3.80
C LYS A 105 -20.95 0.45 2.93
N ASN A 106 -20.94 0.25 1.62
CA ASN A 106 -21.58 1.12 0.63
C ASN A 106 -21.84 0.30 -0.63
N ASN A 107 -22.63 0.86 -1.55
CA ASN A 107 -22.97 0.22 -2.82
C ASN A 107 -22.02 0.60 -3.97
N PHE A 108 -20.87 1.21 -3.66
CA PHE A 108 -19.89 1.61 -4.67
C PHE A 108 -19.01 0.44 -5.07
N THR A 109 -18.78 0.27 -6.37
CA THR A 109 -18.00 -0.85 -6.92
C THR A 109 -16.58 -0.43 -7.34
N GLU A 110 -16.37 0.85 -7.59
CA GLU A 110 -15.11 1.40 -8.10
C GLU A 110 -14.17 1.84 -6.97
N ASN A 111 -12.87 1.60 -7.17
CA ASN A 111 -11.85 2.28 -6.37
C ASN A 111 -11.75 3.75 -6.80
N PRO A 112 -11.47 4.68 -5.88
CA PRO A 112 -11.21 4.46 -4.45
C PRO A 112 -12.46 4.46 -3.54
N TYR A 113 -13.68 4.50 -4.11
CA TYR A 113 -14.92 4.78 -3.37
C TYR A 113 -15.52 3.59 -2.62
N LYS A 114 -15.33 2.37 -3.15
CA LYS A 114 -15.89 1.15 -2.56
C LYS A 114 -15.45 0.92 -1.12
N SER A 115 -16.29 0.22 -0.37
CA SER A 115 -15.95 -0.23 0.97
C SER A 115 -15.01 -1.45 0.97
N HIS A 116 -14.52 -1.83 2.14
CA HIS A 116 -13.56 -2.92 2.25
C HIS A 116 -14.22 -4.28 1.95
N PRO A 117 -13.67 -5.11 1.04
CA PRO A 117 -14.33 -6.34 0.56
C PRO A 117 -14.45 -7.45 1.62
N LYS A 118 -13.77 -7.32 2.76
CA LYS A 118 -13.79 -8.29 3.87
C LYS A 118 -14.44 -7.73 5.15
N VAL A 119 -15.22 -6.66 5.04
CA VAL A 119 -15.84 -5.97 6.20
C VAL A 119 -16.57 -6.92 7.16
N ASP A 120 -17.28 -7.92 6.64
CA ASP A 120 -18.08 -8.84 7.47
C ASP A 120 -17.27 -10.02 8.05
N THR A 121 -15.97 -10.06 7.83
CA THR A 121 -15.13 -11.16 8.31
C THR A 121 -14.64 -10.93 9.74
N ALA A 122 -14.38 -12.03 10.45
CA ALA A 122 -13.74 -11.99 11.77
C ALA A 122 -12.37 -11.28 11.73
N LEU A 123 -11.69 -11.30 10.58
CA LEU A 123 -10.43 -10.60 10.38
C LEU A 123 -10.55 -9.11 10.64
N ILE A 124 -11.49 -8.42 9.99
CA ILE A 124 -11.64 -6.96 10.13
C ILE A 124 -12.19 -6.61 11.51
N LYS A 125 -13.07 -7.43 12.08
CA LYS A 125 -13.54 -7.25 13.47
C LYS A 125 -12.39 -7.31 14.49
N ALA A 126 -11.41 -8.20 14.25
CA ALA A 126 -10.21 -8.30 15.07
C ALA A 126 -9.15 -7.23 14.73
N HIS A 127 -9.22 -6.62 13.55
CA HIS A 127 -8.27 -5.63 13.05
C HIS A 127 -8.96 -4.32 12.62
N PRO A 128 -9.49 -3.52 13.56
CA PRO A 128 -10.03 -2.20 13.22
C PRO A 128 -8.98 -1.32 12.54
N PHE A 129 -9.33 -0.72 11.41
CA PHE A 129 -8.41 0.08 10.61
C PHE A 129 -7.86 1.27 11.38
N ALA A 130 -8.65 1.89 12.25
CA ALA A 130 -8.18 3.00 13.08
C ALA A 130 -7.04 2.61 14.04
N LYS A 131 -6.87 1.32 14.35
CA LYS A 131 -5.82 0.79 15.23
C LYS A 131 -4.66 0.15 14.49
N PHE A 132 -4.93 -0.47 13.34
CA PHE A 132 -3.92 -1.23 12.61
C PHE A 132 -3.32 -0.46 11.42
N GLY A 133 -4.04 0.51 10.88
CA GLY A 133 -3.67 1.13 9.61
C GLY A 133 -3.86 0.19 8.41
N CYS A 134 -3.86 0.77 7.22
CA CYS A 134 -3.96 0.04 5.96
C CYS A 134 -2.64 -0.63 5.59
N THR A 135 -1.50 0.04 5.84
CA THR A 135 -0.17 -0.41 5.41
C THR A 135 0.34 -1.62 6.19
N SER A 136 -0.23 -1.92 7.35
CA SER A 136 0.09 -3.15 8.10
C SER A 136 -0.21 -4.42 7.29
N CYS A 137 -1.34 -4.43 6.58
CA CYS A 137 -1.72 -5.54 5.71
C CYS A 137 -1.25 -5.30 4.28
N HIS A 138 -1.46 -4.09 3.77
CA HIS A 138 -1.28 -3.78 2.36
C HIS A 138 0.10 -3.23 2.00
N SER A 139 0.99 -2.88 2.94
CA SER A 139 2.22 -2.12 2.63
C SER A 139 1.90 -0.84 1.82
N GLY A 140 2.85 -0.31 1.04
CA GLY A 140 2.73 1.00 0.39
C GLY A 140 3.37 2.11 1.23
N GLN A 141 3.14 3.36 0.82
CA GLN A 141 3.68 4.56 1.46
C GLN A 141 2.56 5.28 2.21
N GLY A 142 2.40 4.99 3.49
CA GLY A 142 1.26 5.47 4.27
C GLY A 142 1.15 7.00 4.35
N LEU A 143 2.27 7.74 4.33
CA LEU A 143 2.25 9.21 4.45
C LEU A 143 1.99 9.97 3.13
N ALA A 144 2.00 9.27 2.00
CA ALA A 144 1.82 9.92 0.70
C ALA A 144 0.36 10.30 0.45
N THR A 145 0.18 11.36 -0.34
CA THR A 145 -1.14 11.93 -0.69
C THR A 145 -1.35 12.02 -2.21
N THR A 146 -0.52 11.31 -2.98
CA THR A 146 -0.67 11.08 -4.42
C THR A 146 -0.81 9.58 -4.65
N ALA A 147 -1.59 9.16 -5.64
CA ALA A 147 -1.93 7.75 -5.84
C ALA A 147 -0.70 6.88 -6.08
N ASP A 148 0.20 7.30 -6.96
CA ASP A 148 1.41 6.56 -7.29
C ASP A 148 2.31 6.41 -6.07
N ALA A 149 2.56 7.51 -5.35
CA ALA A 149 3.40 7.45 -4.16
C ALA A 149 2.77 6.59 -3.08
N ALA A 150 1.47 6.75 -2.77
CA ALA A 150 0.76 5.98 -1.76
C ALA A 150 0.77 4.47 -2.05
N HIS A 151 0.63 4.09 -3.32
CA HIS A 151 0.74 2.70 -3.74
C HIS A 151 2.20 2.19 -3.83
N GLY A 152 3.18 3.04 -3.57
CA GLY A 152 4.60 2.70 -3.62
C GLY A 152 5.14 2.53 -5.04
N TRP A 153 4.52 3.19 -6.03
CA TRP A 153 4.95 3.19 -7.43
C TRP A 153 5.88 4.35 -7.73
N VAL A 154 6.88 4.54 -6.88
CA VAL A 154 7.84 5.63 -7.03
C VAL A 154 9.27 5.11 -6.89
N LYS A 155 10.15 5.77 -7.64
CA LYS A 155 11.60 5.62 -7.78
C LYS A 155 12.41 5.15 -6.55
N HIS A 156 11.98 5.48 -5.34
CA HIS A 156 12.73 5.20 -4.10
C HIS A 156 11.86 4.59 -3.00
N TRP A 157 10.83 3.84 -3.38
CA TRP A 157 9.97 3.15 -2.43
C TRP A 157 9.94 1.65 -2.68
N GLU A 158 10.56 0.91 -1.77
CA GLU A 158 10.82 -0.52 -1.96
C GLU A 158 9.61 -1.41 -1.62
N LYS A 159 8.65 -0.88 -0.86
CA LYS A 159 7.52 -1.62 -0.29
C LYS A 159 6.21 -1.21 -0.98
N PRO A 160 5.91 -1.79 -2.16
CA PRO A 160 4.73 -1.42 -2.92
C PRO A 160 3.48 -1.88 -2.16
N MET A 161 2.33 -1.33 -2.53
CA MET A 161 1.07 -1.82 -1.99
C MET A 161 0.78 -3.25 -2.51
N LEU A 162 0.75 -4.21 -1.60
CA LEU A 162 0.39 -5.60 -1.82
C LEU A 162 -1.07 -5.73 -2.24
N LYS A 163 -1.30 -6.64 -3.20
CA LYS A 163 -2.60 -6.90 -3.81
C LYS A 163 -2.88 -8.39 -3.91
N GLY A 164 -4.16 -8.76 -3.84
CA GLY A 164 -4.61 -10.14 -4.00
C GLY A 164 -3.95 -11.07 -2.99
N VAL A 165 -3.45 -12.21 -3.47
CA VAL A 165 -2.86 -13.26 -2.62
C VAL A 165 -1.62 -12.81 -1.84
N THR A 166 -0.91 -11.79 -2.33
CA THR A 166 0.34 -11.33 -1.69
C THR A 166 0.12 -10.64 -0.35
N ILE A 167 -1.10 -10.17 -0.06
CA ILE A 167 -1.47 -9.58 1.23
C ILE A 167 -1.30 -10.59 2.37
N GLN A 168 -1.49 -11.89 2.11
CA GLN A 168 -1.37 -12.93 3.14
C GLN A 168 0.05 -13.06 3.70
N GLY A 169 1.07 -12.61 2.93
CA GLY A 169 2.44 -12.50 3.42
C GLY A 169 2.62 -11.45 4.53
N SER A 170 1.60 -10.64 4.83
CA SER A 170 1.62 -9.74 5.99
C SER A 170 1.14 -10.42 7.28
N CYS A 171 0.36 -11.51 7.19
CA CYS A 171 -0.15 -12.21 8.37
C CYS A 171 0.99 -12.79 9.23
N VAL A 172 2.03 -13.30 8.57
CA VAL A 172 3.20 -13.94 9.22
C VAL A 172 4.05 -12.98 10.03
N LYS A 173 3.88 -11.66 9.85
CA LYS A 173 4.67 -10.64 10.56
C LYS A 173 4.29 -10.52 12.04
N CYS A 174 3.06 -10.88 12.39
CA CYS A 174 2.53 -10.77 13.74
C CYS A 174 1.97 -12.09 14.29
N HIS A 175 1.54 -13.01 13.42
CA HIS A 175 0.94 -14.28 13.83
C HIS A 175 1.90 -15.44 13.62
N ASP A 176 2.45 -15.97 14.70
CA ASP A 176 3.28 -17.18 14.66
C ASP A 176 2.51 -18.43 14.23
N ASN A 177 1.20 -18.46 14.48
CA ASN A 177 0.28 -19.56 14.17
C ASN A 177 -0.54 -19.34 12.89
N PHE A 178 -0.02 -18.53 11.96
CA PHE A 178 -0.74 -18.08 10.77
C PHE A 178 -1.31 -19.19 9.90
N GLU A 179 -0.75 -20.41 9.94
CA GLU A 179 -1.19 -21.54 9.12
C GLU A 179 -2.63 -21.97 9.42
N SER A 180 -3.10 -21.65 10.63
CA SER A 180 -4.45 -21.96 11.10
C SER A 180 -5.46 -20.84 10.85
N LEU A 181 -5.00 -19.67 10.39
CA LEU A 181 -5.83 -18.48 10.26
C LEU A 181 -6.62 -18.47 8.95
N LYS A 182 -7.92 -18.19 9.06
CA LYS A 182 -8.77 -17.90 7.91
C LYS A 182 -8.30 -16.60 7.25
N GLY A 183 -8.04 -16.64 5.94
CA GLY A 183 -7.49 -15.54 5.16
C GLY A 183 -5.97 -15.59 4.98
N ALA A 184 -5.28 -16.61 5.49
CA ALA A 184 -3.84 -16.84 5.32
C ALA A 184 -3.51 -18.17 4.61
N GLU A 185 -4.46 -18.73 3.86
CA GLU A 185 -4.38 -20.07 3.25
C GLU A 185 -3.20 -20.23 2.27
N VAL A 186 -2.92 -19.21 1.45
CA VAL A 186 -1.79 -19.17 0.50
C VAL A 186 -0.47 -19.07 1.26
N ALA A 187 -0.41 -18.28 2.33
CA ALA A 187 0.79 -18.22 3.18
C ALA A 187 1.04 -19.58 3.86
N ALA A 188 -0.02 -20.23 4.37
CA ALA A 188 0.05 -21.56 4.96
C ALA A 188 0.55 -22.60 3.94
N GLN A 189 0.05 -22.56 2.71
CA GLN A 189 0.52 -23.41 1.61
C GLN A 189 2.00 -23.14 1.29
N GLY A 190 2.43 -21.87 1.29
CA GLY A 190 3.83 -21.50 1.12
C GLY A 190 4.74 -22.15 2.17
N LYS A 191 4.37 -22.07 3.46
CA LYS A 191 5.12 -22.74 4.54
C LYS A 191 5.15 -24.26 4.37
N LYS A 192 4.02 -24.86 3.95
CA LYS A 192 3.95 -26.30 3.68
C LYS A 192 4.94 -26.70 2.58
N LEU A 193 4.95 -25.99 1.45
CA LEU A 193 5.89 -26.25 0.36
C LEU A 193 7.34 -26.06 0.80
N PHE A 194 7.61 -24.99 1.56
CA PHE A 194 8.94 -24.70 2.11
C PHE A 194 9.49 -25.87 2.95
N ASN A 195 8.63 -26.47 3.78
CA ASN A 195 9.00 -27.63 4.58
C ASN A 195 9.10 -28.92 3.74
N GLN A 196 8.15 -29.14 2.83
CA GLN A 196 8.11 -30.33 1.98
C GLN A 196 9.32 -30.45 1.05
N HIS A 197 9.79 -29.32 0.51
CA HIS A 197 11.00 -29.28 -0.31
C HIS A 197 12.29 -29.17 0.50
N GLY A 198 12.21 -29.21 1.83
CA GLY A 198 13.38 -29.22 2.70
C GLY A 198 14.26 -27.98 2.54
N CYS A 199 13.67 -26.80 2.30
CA CYS A 199 14.43 -25.58 2.03
C CYS A 199 15.44 -25.27 3.15
N GLN A 200 15.09 -25.57 4.40
CA GLN A 200 15.98 -25.42 5.57
C GLN A 200 17.22 -26.35 5.55
N GLY A 201 17.24 -27.37 4.70
CA GLY A 201 18.39 -28.26 4.53
C GLY A 201 19.58 -27.56 3.88
N CYS A 202 19.30 -26.62 2.96
CA CYS A 202 20.34 -25.80 2.33
C CYS A 202 20.42 -24.39 2.92
N HIS A 203 19.27 -23.80 3.27
CA HIS A 203 19.16 -22.43 3.75
C HIS A 203 18.99 -22.36 5.27
N ALA A 204 19.69 -21.44 5.92
CA ALA A 204 19.40 -21.11 7.31
C ALA A 204 18.16 -20.20 7.41
N ILE A 205 17.44 -20.33 8.53
CA ILE A 205 16.31 -19.51 8.97
C ILE A 205 16.60 -19.02 10.37
N ASN A 206 16.84 -17.72 10.52
CA ASN A 206 17.22 -17.09 11.78
C ASN A 206 18.42 -17.82 12.43
N GLY A 207 19.42 -18.17 11.61
CA GLY A 207 20.64 -18.85 12.05
C GLY A 207 20.47 -20.36 12.29
N LYS A 208 19.32 -20.96 11.95
CA LYS A 208 19.06 -22.41 12.08
C LYS A 208 18.84 -23.06 10.72
N GLY A 209 19.56 -24.14 10.43
CA GLY A 209 19.43 -24.90 9.18
C GLY A 209 20.76 -25.06 8.46
N GLY A 210 20.69 -25.28 7.15
CA GLY A 210 21.85 -25.45 6.29
C GLY A 210 22.66 -24.17 6.12
N VAL A 211 23.97 -24.32 5.98
CA VAL A 211 24.91 -23.22 5.66
C VAL A 211 25.36 -23.26 4.20
N ILE A 212 24.71 -24.07 3.38
CA ILE A 212 25.06 -24.31 1.98
C ILE A 212 24.65 -23.10 1.12
N SER A 213 23.50 -22.50 1.43
CA SER A 213 22.94 -21.38 0.69
C SER A 213 22.61 -20.21 1.62
N VAL A 214 22.15 -19.11 1.03
CA VAL A 214 21.91 -17.85 1.75
C VAL A 214 20.81 -17.98 2.82
N GLU A 215 20.95 -17.23 3.91
CA GLU A 215 19.95 -17.12 4.98
C GLU A 215 18.66 -16.46 4.46
N LEU A 216 17.50 -17.10 4.69
CA LEU A 216 16.19 -16.68 4.18
C LEU A 216 15.27 -16.00 5.22
N GLY A 217 15.58 -16.07 6.53
CA GLY A 217 14.69 -15.61 7.61
C GLY A 217 14.18 -14.18 7.42
N ASP A 218 15.08 -13.25 7.07
CA ASP A 218 14.75 -11.84 6.86
C ASP A 218 14.92 -11.39 5.40
N ILE A 219 15.00 -12.32 4.45
CA ILE A 219 15.36 -11.96 3.06
C ILE A 219 14.36 -10.99 2.44
N ALA A 220 13.08 -11.06 2.82
CA ALA A 220 12.03 -10.18 2.32
C ALA A 220 11.97 -8.81 3.03
N ASP A 221 12.66 -8.66 4.16
CA ASP A 221 12.69 -7.42 4.96
C ASP A 221 14.01 -6.65 4.86
N LYS A 222 15.04 -7.25 4.23
CA LYS A 222 16.29 -6.56 3.93
C LYS A 222 16.03 -5.35 3.01
N PRO A 223 16.76 -4.24 3.20
CA PRO A 223 16.70 -3.11 2.27
C PRO A 223 17.17 -3.57 0.89
N PHE A 224 16.64 -2.92 -0.14
CA PHE A 224 16.80 -3.39 -1.51
C PHE A 224 18.28 -3.48 -1.93
N GLU A 225 19.11 -2.54 -1.47
CA GLU A 225 20.55 -2.50 -1.72
C GLU A 225 21.31 -3.71 -1.16
N ARG A 226 20.72 -4.44 -0.19
CA ARG A 226 21.30 -5.66 0.38
C ARG A 226 20.78 -6.95 -0.26
N ILE A 227 19.69 -6.90 -1.00
CA ILE A 227 19.04 -8.08 -1.59
C ILE A 227 19.50 -8.30 -3.03
N ALA A 228 19.49 -7.26 -3.85
CA ALA A 228 19.96 -7.34 -5.23
C ALA A 228 21.18 -6.45 -5.34
N GLY A 229 22.36 -7.04 -5.48
CA GLY A 229 23.55 -6.27 -5.86
C GLY A 229 23.27 -5.61 -7.22
N TYR A 230 22.84 -4.34 -7.20
CA TYR A 230 22.63 -3.34 -8.26
C TYR A 230 22.13 -3.76 -9.68
N ASN A 231 21.83 -5.03 -9.99
CA ASN A 231 21.59 -5.47 -11.37
C ASN A 231 20.21 -6.11 -11.58
N PHE A 232 19.22 -5.31 -11.97
CA PHE A 232 17.86 -5.77 -12.31
C PHE A 232 17.69 -6.26 -13.75
N LYS A 233 18.68 -6.09 -14.63
CA LYS A 233 18.62 -6.53 -16.04
C LYS A 233 18.28 -8.01 -16.22
N ARG A 234 18.46 -8.80 -15.15
CA ARG A 234 18.21 -10.24 -15.16
C ARG A 234 16.85 -10.62 -14.57
N VAL A 235 16.18 -9.70 -13.89
CA VAL A 235 14.85 -9.91 -13.32
C VAL A 235 13.84 -9.87 -14.46
N ARG A 236 13.22 -11.01 -14.73
CA ARG A 236 12.13 -11.12 -15.70
C ARG A 236 10.80 -11.31 -14.97
N ILE A 237 9.72 -10.74 -15.48
CA ILE A 237 8.37 -11.09 -15.08
C ILE A 237 7.62 -11.47 -16.36
N ASP A 238 7.06 -12.67 -16.39
CA ASP A 238 6.38 -13.23 -17.57
C ASP A 238 7.26 -13.17 -18.84
N GLY A 239 8.57 -13.47 -18.68
CA GLY A 239 9.56 -13.47 -19.76
C GLY A 239 10.08 -12.09 -20.18
N LYS A 240 9.55 -10.99 -19.62
CA LYS A 240 9.99 -9.62 -19.95
C LYS A 240 10.97 -9.08 -18.93
N GLU A 241 12.07 -8.52 -19.40
CA GLU A 241 13.04 -7.80 -18.57
C GLU A 241 12.38 -6.59 -17.91
N LEU A 242 12.63 -6.41 -16.61
CA LEU A 242 12.21 -5.19 -15.92
C LEU A 242 13.09 -4.01 -16.36
N PRO A 243 12.53 -2.80 -16.51
CA PRO A 243 13.32 -1.63 -16.89
C PRO A 243 14.55 -1.43 -15.99
N ASP A 244 15.72 -1.26 -16.61
CA ASP A 244 17.03 -1.07 -15.96
C ASP A 244 17.22 0.34 -15.37
N GLU A 245 16.13 0.94 -14.91
CA GLU A 245 16.21 2.24 -14.26
C GLU A 245 15.96 2.00 -12.78
N HIS A 246 17.00 2.25 -11.97
CA HIS A 246 17.10 2.25 -10.49
C HIS A 246 16.00 3.03 -9.74
N HIS A 247 14.99 3.44 -10.48
CA HIS A 247 14.36 4.73 -10.47
C HIS A 247 12.93 4.65 -11.01
N ASN A 248 12.49 3.46 -11.42
CA ASN A 248 11.13 3.20 -11.83
C ASN A 248 10.37 2.43 -10.73
N SER A 249 9.05 2.52 -10.73
CA SER A 249 8.14 1.77 -9.84
C SER A 249 8.33 0.24 -9.91
N ALA A 250 9.00 -0.24 -10.96
CA ALA A 250 9.34 -1.65 -11.15
C ALA A 250 10.40 -2.16 -10.14
N TRP A 251 11.23 -1.28 -9.59
CA TRP A 251 12.29 -1.61 -8.64
C TRP A 251 11.76 -1.67 -7.22
N ASN A 252 11.17 -2.81 -6.88
CA ASN A 252 10.57 -3.04 -5.57
C ASN A 252 10.72 -4.50 -5.14
N ILE A 253 10.56 -4.75 -3.84
CA ILE A 253 10.79 -6.08 -3.25
C ILE A 253 9.88 -7.15 -3.86
N GLN A 254 8.63 -6.80 -4.18
CA GLN A 254 7.66 -7.76 -4.72
C GLN A 254 8.07 -8.24 -6.12
N ASN A 255 8.51 -7.32 -6.98
CA ASN A 255 8.97 -7.64 -8.32
C ASN A 255 10.29 -8.41 -8.28
N TRP A 256 11.19 -8.08 -7.35
CA TRP A 256 12.40 -8.85 -7.14
C TRP A 256 12.09 -10.29 -6.73
N ILE A 257 11.22 -10.50 -5.72
CA ILE A 257 10.80 -11.84 -5.26
C ILE A 257 10.20 -12.61 -6.44
N ARG A 258 9.27 -11.99 -7.19
CA ARG A 258 8.62 -12.65 -8.32
C ARG A 258 9.62 -13.03 -9.41
N GLY A 259 10.49 -12.12 -9.83
CA GLY A 259 11.43 -12.44 -10.88
C GLY A 259 12.56 -13.39 -10.45
N HIS A 260 12.81 -13.59 -9.16
CA HIS A 260 13.79 -14.58 -8.71
C HIS A 260 13.17 -15.95 -8.40
N LEU A 261 11.91 -16.01 -7.98
CA LEU A 261 11.29 -17.24 -7.52
C LEU A 261 10.26 -17.82 -8.50
N VAL A 262 9.80 -17.05 -9.49
CA VAL A 262 8.81 -17.50 -10.48
C VAL A 262 9.45 -17.79 -11.83
N ASN A 263 10.70 -17.36 -12.05
CA ASN A 263 11.45 -17.68 -13.25
C ASN A 263 12.13 -19.04 -13.14
N ASP A 264 12.41 -19.64 -14.30
CA ASP A 264 13.23 -20.85 -14.40
C ASP A 264 14.60 -20.59 -13.75
N PRO A 265 14.99 -21.36 -12.72
CA PRO A 265 16.26 -21.19 -12.03
C PRO A 265 17.48 -21.40 -12.94
N ALA A 266 17.34 -22.09 -14.07
CA ALA A 266 18.41 -22.19 -15.09
C ALA A 266 18.74 -20.83 -15.73
N HIS A 267 17.78 -19.90 -15.73
CA HIS A 267 17.89 -18.59 -16.38
C HIS A 267 18.06 -17.43 -15.40
N ASN A 268 17.80 -17.63 -14.10
CA ASN A 268 17.94 -16.60 -13.09
C ASN A 268 18.35 -17.20 -11.72
N THR A 269 19.62 -17.07 -11.34
CA THR A 269 20.09 -17.44 -9.99
C THR A 269 19.98 -16.25 -9.04
N PRO A 270 19.24 -16.38 -7.93
CA PRO A 270 19.29 -15.40 -6.85
C PRO A 270 20.73 -15.31 -6.31
N ASN A 271 21.30 -14.10 -6.27
CA ASN A 271 22.63 -13.77 -5.74
C ASN A 271 23.87 -14.18 -6.57
N ASP A 272 23.76 -14.41 -7.88
CA ASP A 272 24.95 -14.36 -8.78
C ASP A 272 24.97 -13.05 -9.61
N PRO A 273 25.42 -11.92 -9.03
CA PRO A 273 25.46 -10.64 -9.72
C PRO A 273 26.41 -10.62 -10.93
N PHE A 274 27.27 -11.64 -11.09
CA PHE A 274 28.30 -11.70 -12.12
C PHE A 274 28.16 -12.88 -13.10
N ALA A 275 27.19 -13.79 -12.91
CA ALA A 275 27.10 -15.07 -13.62
C ALA A 275 28.40 -15.92 -13.55
N LYS A 276 29.23 -15.71 -12.51
CA LYS A 276 30.51 -16.45 -12.40
C LYS A 276 30.31 -17.89 -11.93
N LEU A 277 29.18 -18.18 -11.30
CA LEU A 277 28.83 -19.51 -10.78
C LEU A 277 27.78 -20.22 -11.64
N ASN A 278 27.27 -19.55 -12.68
CA ASN A 278 26.36 -20.11 -13.69
C ASN A 278 27.05 -20.51 -15.01
N ALA A 279 28.38 -20.48 -15.06
CA ALA A 279 29.12 -20.92 -16.24
C ALA A 279 29.59 -22.37 -16.06
N GLU A 280 28.68 -23.33 -16.16
CA GLU A 280 28.95 -24.72 -16.58
C GLU A 280 27.72 -25.26 -17.35
N PRO A 281 27.92 -26.18 -18.31
CA PRO A 281 27.14 -26.31 -19.56
C PRO A 281 25.65 -26.65 -19.41
#